data_AF-A0A553N797-F1
#
_entry.id   AF-A0A553N797-F1
#
_cell.length_a   1.000
_cell.length_b   1.000
_cell.length_c   1.000
_cell.angle_alpha   90.00
_cell.angle_beta   90.00
_cell.angle_gamma   90.00
#
_symmetry.space_group_name_H-M   'P 1'
#
loop_
_entity.id
_entity.type
_entity.pdbx_description
1 polymer ?
#
loop_
_entity_poly.entity_id
_entity_poly.type
_entity_poly.pdbx_seq_one_letter_code
_entity_poly.pdbx_strand_id
1 'polypeptide(L)'
;MALTQNDSFMDGFVREKRDPRVTDWFLMSSIYPTLALSVAYVVYAKIVGPWHMRKSEPWNVKTPLMLYNLLQIIGNVWLLQRYLKFGWLAGYNLVCQDVERDADPSSNGYKMAVTIWWATMFRYLDFMDTFFFIVKKKFGHVNALQTIHHFLMPIYGWIVLNYGPGGRILSAFVIGFSKSIIVALGSWNVDIPGKCRP
;
A
#
# COMPACT_ATOMS: atom_id res chain seq x y z
N MET A 1 28.37 -6.20 -25.24
CA MET A 1 28.17 -7.54 -24.65
C MET A 1 28.64 -7.59 -23.18
N ALA A 2 28.54 -6.49 -22.42
CA ALA A 2 28.92 -6.41 -21.00
C ALA A 2 27.72 -6.10 -20.07
N LEU A 3 26.52 -5.93 -20.63
CA LEU A 3 25.30 -5.71 -19.85
C LEU A 3 24.73 -7.04 -19.34
N THR A 4 24.79 -8.11 -20.13
CA THR A 4 24.19 -9.42 -19.81
C THR A 4 24.83 -10.17 -18.64
N GLN A 5 26.12 -9.93 -18.33
CA GLN A 5 26.81 -10.66 -17.26
C GLN A 5 26.53 -10.07 -15.87
N ASN A 6 26.44 -8.74 -15.77
CA ASN A 6 25.99 -8.07 -14.54
C ASN A 6 24.51 -8.30 -14.27
N ASP A 7 23.69 -8.35 -15.32
CA ASP A 7 22.27 -8.68 -15.20
C ASP A 7 22.10 -10.11 -14.66
N SER A 8 22.89 -11.08 -15.14
CA SER A 8 22.84 -12.47 -14.64
C SER A 8 23.33 -12.64 -13.20
N PHE A 9 24.32 -11.85 -12.77
CA PHE A 9 24.84 -11.88 -11.40
C PHE A 9 23.88 -11.22 -10.43
N MET A 10 23.36 -10.04 -10.78
CA MET A 10 22.36 -9.35 -9.97
C MET A 10 21.07 -10.17 -9.90
N ASP A 11 20.58 -10.72 -11.01
CA ASP A 11 19.41 -11.61 -11.01
C ASP A 11 19.65 -12.89 -10.20
N GLY A 12 20.86 -13.46 -10.25
CA GLY A 12 21.25 -14.59 -9.42
C GLY A 12 21.24 -14.26 -7.93
N PHE A 13 21.89 -13.17 -7.52
CA PHE A 13 21.98 -12.73 -6.12
C PHE A 13 20.62 -12.31 -5.55
N VAL A 14 19.82 -11.60 -6.35
CA VAL A 14 18.45 -11.16 -6.01
C VAL A 14 17.53 -12.37 -5.83
N ARG A 15 17.65 -13.40 -6.66
CA ARG A 15 16.85 -14.63 -6.53
C ARG A 15 17.30 -15.52 -5.37
N GLU A 16 18.60 -15.59 -5.10
CA GLU A 16 19.17 -16.44 -4.04
C GLU A 16 18.81 -15.95 -2.63
N LYS A 17 18.71 -14.63 -2.42
CA LYS A 17 18.37 -14.03 -1.11
C LYS A 17 16.87 -13.84 -0.88
N ARG A 18 16.04 -14.28 -1.83
CA ARG A 18 14.60 -14.09 -1.78
C ARG A 18 13.94 -15.13 -0.87
N ASP A 19 12.95 -14.71 -0.10
CA ASP A 19 12.17 -15.60 0.75
C ASP A 19 11.32 -16.55 -0.14
N PRO A 20 11.59 -17.87 -0.12
CA PRO A 20 10.91 -18.82 -0.98
C PRO A 20 9.43 -19.01 -0.62
N ARG A 21 8.99 -18.60 0.58
CA ARG A 21 7.59 -18.77 1.03
C ARG A 21 6.61 -17.88 0.28
N VAL A 22 7.09 -16.76 -0.26
CA VAL A 22 6.25 -15.70 -0.83
C VAL A 22 6.38 -15.59 -2.35
N THR A 23 7.20 -16.43 -2.98
CA THR A 23 7.51 -16.32 -4.42
C THR A 23 6.30 -16.49 -5.31
N ASP A 24 5.38 -17.37 -4.91
CA ASP A 24 4.19 -17.72 -5.68
C ASP A 24 2.96 -16.89 -5.28
N TRP A 25 3.12 -15.97 -4.32
CA TRP A 25 2.03 -15.10 -3.91
C TRP A 25 1.73 -14.07 -5.00
N PHE A 26 0.46 -13.67 -5.07
CA PHE A 26 0.00 -12.71 -6.08
C PHE A 26 0.81 -11.40 -5.99
N LEU A 27 1.25 -10.92 -7.16
CA LEU A 27 2.15 -9.77 -7.39
C LEU A 27 3.53 -9.87 -6.76
N MET A 28 3.91 -11.02 -6.19
CA MET A 28 5.22 -11.15 -5.56
C MET A 28 6.25 -11.77 -6.50
N SER A 29 5.86 -12.64 -7.44
CA SER A 29 6.77 -13.37 -8.35
C SER A 29 7.88 -12.55 -9.01
N SER A 30 7.64 -11.26 -9.30
CA SER A 30 8.65 -10.32 -9.80
C SER A 30 8.33 -8.91 -9.32
N ILE A 31 9.32 -8.01 -9.35
CA ILE A 31 9.14 -6.58 -9.06
C ILE A 31 8.49 -5.83 -10.24
N TYR A 32 8.59 -6.36 -11.47
CA TYR A 32 8.09 -5.68 -12.67
C TYR A 32 6.58 -5.38 -12.63
N PRO A 33 5.70 -6.29 -12.18
CA PRO A 33 4.28 -5.97 -11.99
C PRO A 33 4.05 -4.80 -11.02
N THR A 34 4.79 -4.76 -9.91
CA THR A 34 4.71 -3.67 -8.93
C THR A 34 5.13 -2.33 -9.56
N LEU A 35 6.25 -2.31 -10.28
CA LEU A 35 6.72 -1.11 -10.98
C LEU A 35 5.73 -0.67 -12.06
N ALA A 36 5.20 -1.59 -12.85
CA ALA A 36 4.23 -1.30 -13.89
C ALA A 36 2.95 -0.66 -13.30
N LEU A 37 2.42 -1.21 -12.21
CA LEU A 37 1.26 -0.65 -11.51
C LEU A 37 1.55 0.74 -10.92
N SER A 38 2.70 0.94 -10.27
CA SER A 38 3.10 2.23 -9.71
C SER A 38 3.32 3.30 -10.79
N VAL A 39 3.93 2.95 -11.92
CA VAL A 39 4.09 3.87 -13.07
C VAL A 39 2.73 4.18 -13.69
N ALA A 40 1.88 3.17 -13.90
CA ALA A 40 0.52 3.37 -14.42
C ALA A 40 -0.29 4.31 -13.51
N TYR A 41 -0.14 4.19 -12.19
CA TYR A 41 -0.72 5.12 -11.22
C TYR A 41 -0.27 6.56 -11.48
N VAL A 42 1.03 6.82 -11.64
CA VAL A 42 1.54 8.19 -11.88
C VAL A 42 1.04 8.75 -13.21
N VAL A 43 1.07 7.94 -14.27
CA VAL A 43 0.56 8.31 -15.60
C VAL A 43 -0.93 8.67 -15.51
N TYR A 44 -1.72 7.86 -14.81
CA TYR A 44 -3.11 8.16 -14.57
C TYR A 44 -3.30 9.45 -13.77
N ALA A 45 -2.55 9.60 -12.67
CA ALA A 45 -2.67 10.71 -11.73
C ALA A 45 -2.36 12.07 -12.37
N LYS A 46 -1.34 12.14 -13.23
CA LYS A 46 -0.81 13.39 -13.77
C LYS A 46 -1.26 13.69 -15.21
N ILE A 47 -1.58 12.66 -15.99
CA ILE A 47 -1.83 12.83 -17.43
C ILE A 47 -3.25 12.39 -17.79
N VAL A 48 -3.55 11.09 -17.69
CA VAL A 48 -4.78 10.50 -18.24
C VAL A 48 -6.01 10.99 -17.50
N GLY A 49 -5.99 10.95 -16.16
CA GLY A 49 -7.12 11.35 -15.33
C GLY A 49 -7.49 12.83 -15.51
N PRO A 50 -6.55 13.78 -15.36
CA PRO A 50 -6.81 15.18 -15.63
C PRO A 50 -7.27 15.44 -17.06
N TRP A 51 -6.67 14.78 -18.07
CA TRP A 51 -7.10 14.93 -19.46
C TRP A 51 -8.54 14.47 -19.68
N HIS A 52 -8.91 13.31 -19.14
CA HIS A 52 -10.26 12.77 -19.22
C HIS A 52 -11.30 13.69 -18.55
N MET A 53 -10.97 14.25 -17.39
CA MET A 53 -11.87 15.11 -16.62
C MET A 53 -11.90 16.58 -17.10
N ARG A 54 -11.13 16.97 -18.13
CA ARG A 54 -11.15 18.36 -18.66
C ARG A 54 -12.53 18.77 -19.17
N LYS A 55 -13.24 17.86 -19.84
CA LYS A 55 -14.53 18.14 -20.50
C LYS A 55 -15.75 17.59 -19.74
N SER A 56 -15.55 16.74 -18.75
CA SER A 56 -16.62 16.10 -17.98
C SER A 56 -16.95 16.90 -16.73
N GLU A 57 -18.18 16.84 -16.21
CA GLU A 57 -18.51 17.38 -14.89
C GLU A 57 -18.00 16.45 -13.76
N PRO A 58 -17.81 16.96 -12.52
CA PRO A 58 -17.45 16.12 -11.38
C PRO A 58 -18.48 15.01 -11.13
N TRP A 59 -18.04 13.78 -10.93
CA TRP A 59 -18.95 12.67 -10.69
C TRP A 59 -19.51 12.67 -9.27
N ASN A 60 -20.78 12.32 -9.11
CA ASN A 60 -21.39 12.09 -7.80
C ASN A 60 -21.04 10.69 -7.27
N VAL A 61 -19.84 10.56 -6.70
CA VAL A 61 -19.30 9.31 -6.14
C VAL A 61 -19.39 9.26 -4.61
N LYS A 62 -20.35 9.96 -3.98
CA LYS A 62 -20.46 10.05 -2.51
C LYS A 62 -20.55 8.68 -1.84
N THR A 63 -21.47 7.83 -2.30
CA THR A 63 -21.69 6.50 -1.70
C THR A 63 -20.50 5.55 -1.95
N PRO A 64 -19.97 5.40 -3.18
CA PRO A 64 -18.78 4.59 -3.41
C PRO A 64 -17.57 5.04 -2.58
N LEU A 65 -17.33 6.36 -2.48
CA LEU A 65 -16.23 6.91 -1.69
C LEU A 65 -16.38 6.61 -0.19
N MET A 66 -17.60 6.72 0.34
CA MET A 66 -17.88 6.39 1.74
C MET A 66 -17.64 4.91 2.05
N LEU A 67 -18.13 4.01 1.19
CA LEU A 67 -17.92 2.57 1.34
C LEU A 67 -16.43 2.21 1.26
N TYR A 68 -15.73 2.79 0.29
CA TYR A 68 -14.30 2.62 0.13
C TYR A 68 -13.51 3.05 1.38
N ASN A 69 -13.80 4.24 1.92
CA ASN A 69 -13.15 4.73 3.14
C ASN A 69 -13.45 3.81 4.34
N LEU A 70 -14.70 3.33 4.47
CA LEU A 70 -15.08 2.41 5.53
C LEU A 70 -14.32 1.08 5.44
N LEU A 71 -14.26 0.48 4.24
CA LEU A 71 -13.52 -0.75 4.00
C LEU A 71 -12.03 -0.60 4.32
N GLN A 72 -11.45 0.56 4.01
CA GLN A 72 -10.07 0.84 4.34
C GLN A 72 -9.82 1.03 5.84
N ILE A 73 -10.74 1.66 6.56
CA ILE A 73 -10.65 1.77 8.03
C ILE A 73 -10.68 0.36 8.64
N ILE A 74 -11.66 -0.46 8.25
CA ILE A 74 -11.79 -1.85 8.74
C ILE A 74 -10.54 -2.66 8.41
N GLY A 75 -10.06 -2.60 7.16
CA GLY A 75 -8.86 -3.30 6.71
C GLY A 75 -7.60 -2.90 7.49
N ASN A 76 -7.40 -1.60 7.73
CA ASN A 76 -6.25 -1.12 8.51
C ASN A 76 -6.33 -1.51 9.99
N VAL A 77 -7.52 -1.47 10.60
CA VAL A 77 -7.71 -1.94 11.98
C VAL A 77 -7.40 -3.44 12.08
N TRP A 78 -7.88 -4.25 11.13
CA TRP A 78 -7.59 -5.68 11.07
C TRP A 78 -6.09 -5.95 10.90
N LEU A 79 -5.40 -5.22 10.03
CA LEU A 79 -3.95 -5.32 9.86
C LEU A 79 -3.20 -4.97 11.14
N LEU A 80 -3.59 -3.89 11.81
CA LEU A 80 -2.98 -3.46 13.06
C LEU A 80 -3.13 -4.53 14.14
N GLN A 81 -4.33 -5.11 14.29
CA GLN A 81 -4.57 -6.19 15.25
C GLN A 81 -3.69 -7.40 14.98
N ARG A 82 -3.53 -7.80 13.71
CA ARG A 82 -2.66 -8.92 13.32
C ARG A 82 -1.18 -8.63 13.59
N TYR A 83 -0.73 -7.43 13.25
CA TYR A 83 0.64 -7.03 13.49
C TYR A 83 0.99 -6.99 14.98
N LEU A 84 0.07 -6.49 15.81
CA LEU A 84 0.21 -6.55 17.26
C LEU A 84 0.22 -7.99 17.75
N LYS A 85 -0.71 -8.83 17.29
CA LYS A 85 -0.84 -10.22 17.76
C LYS A 85 0.34 -11.12 17.37
N PHE A 86 0.83 -11.03 16.14
CA PHE A 86 1.86 -11.93 15.60
C PHE A 86 3.27 -11.32 15.62
N GLY A 87 3.38 -10.03 15.91
CA GLY A 87 4.65 -9.34 16.12
C GLY A 87 4.81 -8.97 17.59
N TRP A 88 4.38 -7.76 17.95
CA TRP A 88 4.67 -7.16 19.25
C TRP A 88 4.28 -8.05 20.45
N LEU A 89 3.01 -8.45 20.52
CA LEU A 89 2.46 -9.22 21.64
C LEU A 89 2.95 -10.67 21.66
N ALA A 90 3.56 -11.14 20.56
CA ALA A 90 4.22 -12.45 20.48
C ALA A 90 5.67 -12.40 20.99
N GLY A 91 6.13 -11.28 21.56
CA GLY A 91 7.47 -11.12 22.11
C GLY A 91 8.52 -10.68 21.09
N TYR A 92 8.12 -10.16 19.92
CA TYR A 92 9.08 -9.61 18.96
C TYR A 92 9.77 -8.39 19.54
N ASN A 93 11.10 -8.36 19.49
CA ASN A 93 11.85 -7.17 19.85
C ASN A 93 11.74 -6.14 18.72
N LEU A 94 11.10 -5.01 19.02
CA LEU A 94 10.96 -3.90 18.07
C LEU A 94 12.27 -3.38 17.46
N VAL A 95 13.35 -3.46 18.22
CA VAL A 95 14.64 -2.88 17.87
C VAL A 95 15.44 -3.86 17.02
N CYS A 96 15.43 -5.14 17.43
CA CYS A 96 16.18 -6.19 16.75
C CYS A 96 15.45 -7.53 16.87
N GLN A 97 14.65 -7.86 15.85
CA GLN A 97 14.05 -9.18 15.70
C GLN A 97 14.63 -9.86 14.46
N ASP A 98 15.06 -11.11 14.62
CA ASP A 98 15.47 -11.96 13.51
C ASP A 98 14.25 -12.40 12.69
N VAL A 99 14.45 -12.51 11.38
CA VAL A 99 13.39 -12.93 10.46
C VAL A 99 13.17 -14.43 10.62
N GLU A 100 12.05 -14.80 11.22
CA GLU A 100 11.59 -16.19 11.29
C GLU A 100 11.12 -16.66 9.91
N ARG A 101 11.89 -17.58 9.31
CA ARG A 101 11.65 -18.11 7.95
C ARG A 101 10.90 -19.44 7.89
N ASP A 102 10.21 -19.81 8.96
CA ASP A 102 9.41 -21.03 8.98
C ASP A 102 8.25 -20.95 7.97
N ALA A 103 8.08 -22.01 7.18
CA ALA A 103 6.99 -22.14 6.21
C ALA A 103 5.72 -22.74 6.83
N ASP A 104 5.77 -23.23 8.08
CA ASP A 104 4.59 -23.71 8.78
C ASP A 104 3.54 -22.59 8.90
N PRO A 105 2.30 -22.80 8.38
CA PRO A 105 1.19 -21.88 8.55
C PRO A 105 0.86 -21.51 10.00
N SER A 106 1.27 -22.35 10.96
CA SER A 106 1.08 -22.13 12.39
C SER A 106 2.11 -21.16 13.00
N SER A 107 3.27 -20.98 12.37
CA SER A 107 4.33 -20.10 12.86
C SER A 107 3.92 -18.61 12.87
N ASN A 108 4.49 -17.85 13.80
CA ASN A 108 4.25 -16.40 13.86
C ASN A 108 4.91 -15.69 12.68
N GLY A 109 6.10 -16.15 12.24
CA GLY A 109 6.77 -15.69 11.03
C GLY A 109 5.91 -15.79 9.77
N TYR A 110 5.26 -16.94 9.52
CA TYR A 110 4.37 -17.09 8.36
C TYR A 110 3.14 -16.17 8.46
N LYS A 111 2.51 -16.11 9.64
CA LYS A 111 1.35 -15.22 9.87
C LYS A 111 1.70 -13.74 9.71
N MET A 112 2.93 -13.36 10.07
CA MET A 112 3.48 -12.02 9.85
C MET A 112 3.70 -11.76 8.36
N ALA A 113 4.32 -12.69 7.63
CA ALA A 113 4.49 -12.57 6.17
C ALA A 113 3.15 -12.36 5.46
N VAL A 114 2.12 -13.15 5.80
CA VAL A 114 0.75 -12.97 5.27
C VAL A 114 0.18 -11.59 5.61
N THR A 115 0.45 -11.08 6.81
CA THR A 115 -0.01 -9.75 7.24
C THR A 115 0.67 -8.64 6.44
N ILE A 116 1.98 -8.74 6.19
CA ILE A 116 2.75 -7.80 5.37
C ILE A 116 2.28 -7.86 3.90
N TRP A 117 1.95 -9.05 3.39
CA TRP A 117 1.40 -9.19 2.04
C TRP A 117 0.05 -8.49 1.90
N TRP A 118 -0.88 -8.72 2.84
CA TRP A 118 -2.15 -7.98 2.85
C TRP A 118 -1.93 -6.48 2.96
N ALA A 119 -1.04 -6.04 3.84
CA ALA A 119 -0.71 -4.62 3.97
C ALA A 119 -0.18 -4.04 2.65
N THR A 120 0.63 -4.80 1.91
CA THR A 120 1.10 -4.43 0.56
C THR A 120 -0.06 -4.37 -0.44
N MET A 121 -1.01 -5.30 -0.40
CA MET A 121 -2.22 -5.24 -1.24
C MET A 121 -3.04 -3.97 -0.99
N PHE A 122 -3.21 -3.57 0.27
CA PHE A 122 -3.88 -2.31 0.62
C PHE A 122 -3.15 -1.06 0.09
N ARG A 123 -1.82 -1.11 -0.14
CA ARG A 123 -1.09 0.01 -0.76
C ARG A 123 -1.44 0.19 -2.24
N TYR A 124 -1.76 -0.89 -2.96
CA TYR A 124 -2.30 -0.77 -4.32
C TYR A 124 -3.72 -0.21 -4.29
N LEU A 125 -4.53 -0.55 -3.28
CA LEU A 125 -5.88 0.02 -3.13
C LEU A 125 -5.86 1.52 -2.84
N ASP A 126 -4.83 2.05 -2.18
CA ASP A 126 -4.65 3.48 -1.95
C ASP A 126 -4.55 4.28 -3.28
N PHE A 127 -4.21 3.65 -4.42
CA PHE A 127 -4.26 4.32 -5.73
C PHE A 127 -5.65 4.87 -6.05
N MET A 128 -6.71 4.26 -5.51
CA MET A 128 -8.08 4.71 -5.68
C MET A 128 -8.36 6.07 -5.01
N ASP A 129 -7.57 6.48 -4.01
CA ASP A 129 -7.68 7.83 -3.42
C ASP A 129 -7.50 8.89 -4.52
N THR A 130 -6.49 8.69 -5.37
CA THR A 130 -6.21 9.61 -6.48
C THR A 130 -7.27 9.53 -7.58
N PHE A 131 -7.81 8.33 -7.83
CA PHE A 131 -8.96 8.18 -8.73
C PHE A 131 -10.15 9.02 -8.27
N PHE A 132 -10.55 8.90 -7.00
CA PHE A 132 -11.67 9.66 -6.44
C PHE A 132 -11.41 11.17 -6.42
N PHE A 133 -10.17 11.61 -6.16
CA PHE A 133 -9.83 13.03 -6.22
C PHE A 133 -9.96 13.59 -7.65
N ILE A 134 -9.52 12.83 -8.66
CA ILE A 134 -9.58 13.25 -10.06
C ILE A 134 -11.03 13.33 -10.55
N VAL A 135 -11.85 12.29 -10.33
CA VAL A 135 -13.25 12.29 -10.82
C VAL A 135 -14.12 13.33 -10.10
N LYS A 136 -13.74 13.76 -8.89
CA LYS A 136 -14.35 14.89 -8.18
C LYS A 136 -13.74 16.26 -8.53
N LYS A 137 -12.77 16.31 -9.45
CA LYS A 137 -11.98 17.51 -9.81
C LYS A 137 -11.29 18.19 -8.63
N LYS A 138 -10.92 17.43 -7.60
CA LYS A 138 -10.20 17.91 -6.40
C LYS A 138 -8.69 17.80 -6.58
N PHE A 139 -8.16 18.37 -7.66
CA PHE A 139 -6.73 18.24 -8.05
C PHE A 139 -5.75 18.77 -6.99
N GLY A 140 -6.15 19.73 -6.15
CA GLY A 140 -5.31 20.24 -5.05
C GLY A 140 -4.93 19.17 -4.01
N HIS A 141 -5.68 18.07 -3.92
CA HIS A 141 -5.33 16.96 -3.04
C HIS A 141 -4.21 16.09 -3.64
N VAL A 142 -4.09 16.02 -4.98
CA VAL A 142 -3.10 15.21 -5.70
C VAL A 142 -1.74 15.93 -5.79
N ASN A 143 -1.14 16.17 -4.63
CA ASN A 143 0.14 16.85 -4.50
C ASN A 143 1.34 15.90 -4.71
N ALA A 144 2.55 16.46 -4.76
CA ALA A 144 3.79 15.70 -4.98
C ALA A 144 4.03 14.65 -3.88
N LEU A 145 3.78 15.01 -2.61
CA LEU A 145 3.95 14.11 -1.48
C LEU A 145 3.04 12.89 -1.60
N GLN A 146 1.75 13.09 -1.90
CA GLN A 146 0.81 11.98 -2.11
C GLN A 146 1.27 11.09 -3.27
N THR A 147 1.61 11.68 -4.42
CA THR A 147 2.03 10.91 -5.60
C THR A 147 3.30 10.09 -5.33
N ILE A 148 4.33 10.69 -4.72
CA ILE A 148 5.59 10.00 -4.40
C ILE A 148 5.35 8.91 -3.35
N HIS A 149 4.58 9.20 -2.31
CA HIS A 149 4.21 8.22 -1.29
C HIS A 149 3.51 7.01 -1.91
N HIS A 150 2.45 7.23 -2.69
CA HIS A 150 1.71 6.12 -3.30
C HIS A 150 2.57 5.36 -4.30
N PHE A 151 3.45 6.02 -5.05
CA PHE A 151 4.38 5.35 -5.95
C PHE A 151 5.35 4.40 -5.21
N LEU A 152 5.94 4.85 -4.10
CA LEU A 152 6.99 4.12 -3.38
C LEU A 152 6.44 3.04 -2.43
N MET A 153 5.27 3.23 -1.84
CA MET A 153 4.77 2.32 -0.79
C MET A 153 4.57 0.86 -1.25
N PRO A 154 4.00 0.57 -2.45
CA PRO A 154 3.88 -0.81 -2.94
C PRO A 154 5.23 -1.43 -3.31
N ILE A 155 6.16 -0.64 -3.86
CA ILE A 155 7.54 -1.08 -4.16
C ILE A 155 8.25 -1.47 -2.87
N TYR A 156 8.12 -0.64 -1.85
CA TYR A 156 8.67 -0.90 -0.53
C TYR A 156 8.08 -2.16 0.09
N GLY A 157 6.75 -2.33 0.05
CA GLY A 157 6.08 -3.55 0.53
C GLY A 157 6.58 -4.81 -0.16
N TRP A 158 6.80 -4.76 -1.48
CA TRP A 158 7.37 -5.87 -2.24
C TRP A 158 8.78 -6.24 -1.77
N ILE A 159 9.66 -5.24 -1.56
CA ILE A 159 11.04 -5.47 -1.07
C ILE A 159 11.00 -6.08 0.34
N VAL A 160 10.20 -5.51 1.24
CA VAL A 160 10.09 -6.00 2.63
C VAL A 160 9.66 -7.46 2.65
N LEU A 161 8.62 -7.82 1.88
CA LEU A 161 8.09 -9.18 1.88
C LEU A 161 9.08 -10.19 1.27
N ASN A 162 9.81 -9.81 0.22
CA ASN A 162 10.69 -10.73 -0.50
C ASN A 162 12.08 -10.90 0.14
N TYR A 163 12.57 -9.94 0.95
CA TYR A 163 13.92 -10.02 1.53
C TYR A 163 13.96 -10.08 3.06
N GLY A 164 12.86 -9.76 3.75
CA GLY A 164 12.82 -9.79 5.20
C GLY A 164 11.41 -9.66 5.79
N PRO A 165 10.50 -10.61 5.51
CA PRO A 165 9.14 -10.57 6.04
C PRO A 165 9.15 -10.86 7.54
N GLY A 166 9.26 -9.81 8.34
CA GLY A 166 9.32 -9.88 9.81
C GLY A 166 10.45 -9.07 10.45
N GLY A 167 11.37 -8.49 9.65
CA GLY A 167 12.49 -7.72 10.16
C GLY A 167 12.17 -6.23 10.38
N ARG A 168 12.44 -5.74 11.60
CA ARG A 168 12.53 -4.31 12.03
C ARG A 168 11.31 -3.41 11.72
N ILE A 169 11.43 -2.15 12.19
CA ILE A 169 10.62 -0.94 11.93
C ILE A 169 10.11 -0.82 10.48
N LEU A 170 10.75 -1.49 9.51
CA LEU A 170 10.31 -1.51 8.11
C LEU A 170 8.87 -2.04 7.92
N SER A 171 8.49 -3.09 8.65
CA SER A 171 7.12 -3.62 8.60
C SER A 171 6.09 -2.66 9.21
N ALA A 172 6.47 -1.89 10.23
CA ALA A 172 5.63 -0.87 10.85
C ALA A 172 5.36 0.31 9.90
N PHE A 173 6.32 0.70 9.04
CA PHE A 173 6.10 1.73 8.01
C PHE A 173 5.03 1.30 6.98
N VAL A 174 4.98 0.01 6.62
CA VAL A 174 3.94 -0.53 5.72
C VAL A 174 2.54 -0.42 6.35
N ILE A 175 2.44 -0.41 7.68
CA ILE A 175 1.16 -0.36 8.41
C ILE A 175 0.81 1.08 8.84
N GLY A 176 1.82 1.92 9.06
CA GLY A 176 1.70 3.11 9.91
C GLY A 176 1.30 4.45 9.27
N PHE A 177 1.25 4.64 7.95
CA PHE A 177 1.19 6.03 7.43
C PHE A 177 0.01 6.46 6.54
N SER A 178 -0.90 5.60 6.07
CA SER A 178 -1.78 6.09 5.00
C SER A 178 -3.07 6.81 5.41
N LYS A 179 -3.64 6.63 6.62
CA LYS A 179 -5.00 7.16 6.90
C LYS A 179 -5.25 7.85 8.23
N SER A 180 -4.37 7.70 9.23
CA SER A 180 -4.62 8.25 10.58
C SER A 180 -4.53 9.78 10.68
N ILE A 181 -3.93 10.47 9.71
CA ILE A 181 -3.85 11.95 9.74
C ILE A 181 -4.99 12.61 8.94
N ILE A 182 -5.54 11.95 7.90
CA ILE A 182 -6.59 12.54 7.06
C ILE A 182 -8.00 12.17 7.54
N VAL A 183 -8.20 10.99 8.12
CA VAL A 183 -9.51 10.62 8.70
C VAL A 183 -9.75 11.33 10.04
N ALA A 184 -8.70 11.64 10.80
CA ALA A 184 -8.81 12.40 12.04
C ALA A 184 -8.98 13.92 11.83
N LEU A 185 -8.52 14.47 10.70
CA LEU A 185 -8.52 15.93 10.48
C LEU A 185 -9.34 16.42 9.27
N GLY A 186 -9.88 15.55 8.41
CA GLY A 186 -10.39 15.98 7.09
C GLY A 186 -11.74 15.46 6.60
N SER A 187 -12.51 14.66 7.36
CA SER A 187 -13.71 13.98 6.81
C SER A 187 -15.05 14.21 7.51
N TRP A 188 -15.18 15.26 8.32
CA TRP A 188 -16.50 15.77 8.74
C TRP A 188 -16.79 17.14 8.12
N ASN A 189 -16.80 17.21 6.80
CA ASN A 189 -17.62 18.18 6.04
C ASN A 189 -18.57 17.38 5.15
N VAL A 190 -19.39 16.55 5.80
CA VAL A 190 -20.61 16.02 5.18
C VAL A 190 -21.59 17.19 5.14
N ASP A 191 -21.71 17.85 3.99
CA ASP A 191 -22.79 18.80 3.75
C ASP A 191 -24.13 18.10 4.03
N ILE A 192 -24.79 18.53 5.11
CA ILE A 192 -26.16 18.18 5.45
C ILE A 192 -27.06 19.11 4.62
N PRO A 193 -28.00 18.59 3.82
CA PRO A 193 -28.91 19.44 3.07
C PRO A 193 -29.93 20.05 4.04
N GLY A 194 -30.01 21.38 4.07
CA GLY A 194 -31.13 22.11 4.68
C GLY A 194 -30.70 23.33 5.48
N LYS A 195 -30.78 24.52 4.85
CA LYS A 195 -30.88 25.79 5.58
C LYS A 195 -32.12 25.76 6.46
N CYS A 196 -32.04 26.37 7.63
CA CYS A 196 -32.93 27.48 7.99
C CYS A 196 -32.21 28.42 8.97
N ARG A 197 -32.16 29.70 8.58
CA ARG A 197 -32.05 30.87 9.47
C ARG A 197 -33.46 31.16 10.05
N PRO A 198 -33.65 31.96 11.10
CA PRO A 198 -32.95 33.22 11.44
C PRO A 198 -31.83 33.10 12.47
#